data_AF-A0A9D6WNY1-F1
#
_entry.id   AF-A0A9D6WNY1-F1
#
_cell.length_a   1.000
_cell.length_b   1.000
_cell.length_c   1.000
_cell.angle_alpha   90.00
_cell.angle_beta   90.00
_cell.angle_gamma   90.00
#
_symmetry.space_group_name_H-M   'P 1'
#
loop_
_entity.id
_entity.type
_entity.pdbx_description
1 polymer ?
#
loop_
_entity_poly.entity_id
_entity_poly.type
_entity_poly.pdbx_seq_one_letter_code
_entity_poly.pdbx_strand_id
1 'polypeptide(L)'
;MNPHEITRYPITIDGDTTRIGTAHELAIALDVLQGQHDRAVLEQLRAHLAEIVNTPHGFARVLTALAPDDQIFLNDAIGARLAATLQDARHLRDIFAAMSVIAVEQKLLDTLGTNGLRALIHTAEELAEILEWLYGECDRQAIELIGIAHLKQVIRHASDLCLVLHALDANGKRDLIERIGWANVVHLVRDGIDLAHLARTISSELTARLIAEFTREQMLALIGNARDWQYLWARLEGAERLMIATKLGAHYAA
;
A
#
# COMPACT_ATOMS: atom_id res chain seq x y z
N MET A 1 -42.48 2.83 7.37
CA MET A 1 -41.23 3.10 8.10
C MET A 1 -40.45 4.11 7.27
N ASN A 2 -40.19 5.31 7.81
CA ASN A 2 -39.49 6.36 7.08
C ASN A 2 -38.01 5.96 6.91
N PRO A 3 -37.41 5.98 5.71
CA PRO A 3 -36.04 5.49 5.49
C PRO A 3 -34.91 6.40 6.05
N HIS A 4 -35.22 7.44 6.82
CA HIS A 4 -34.26 8.51 7.14
C HIS A 4 -34.26 8.98 8.61
N GLU A 5 -34.74 8.16 9.55
CA GLU A 5 -34.55 8.49 10.96
C GLU A 5 -33.11 8.13 11.37
N ILE A 6 -32.22 9.12 11.32
CA ILE A 6 -30.83 8.98 11.76
C ILE A 6 -30.83 8.74 13.28
N THR A 7 -30.33 7.59 13.71
CA THR A 7 -30.12 7.31 15.14
C THR A 7 -29.14 8.33 15.72
N ARG A 8 -29.51 8.98 16.82
CA ARG A 8 -28.68 10.00 17.47
C ARG A 8 -28.30 9.55 18.88
N TYR A 9 -27.05 9.74 19.24
CA TYR A 9 -26.45 9.28 20.48
C TYR A 9 -26.13 10.47 21.39
N PRO A 10 -26.56 10.45 22.67
CA PRO A 10 -26.24 11.53 23.60
C PRO A 10 -24.75 11.53 23.94
N ILE A 11 -24.16 12.72 24.03
CA ILE A 11 -22.87 12.95 24.66
C ILE A 11 -23.05 14.06 25.70
N THR A 12 -22.40 13.91 26.86
CA THR A 12 -22.46 14.87 27.97
C THR A 12 -21.05 15.32 28.33
N ILE A 13 -20.79 16.62 28.33
CA ILE A 13 -19.54 17.26 28.73
C ILE A 13 -19.89 18.40 29.70
N ASP A 14 -19.26 18.44 30.87
CA ASP A 14 -19.47 19.45 31.91
C ASP A 14 -20.95 19.72 32.29
N GLY A 15 -21.79 18.70 32.15
CA GLY A 15 -23.23 18.77 32.42
C GLY A 15 -24.10 19.15 31.21
N ASP A 16 -23.50 19.65 30.14
CA ASP A 16 -24.20 19.96 28.89
C ASP A 16 -24.31 18.72 28.01
N THR A 17 -25.53 18.41 27.56
CA THR A 17 -25.81 17.23 26.74
C THR A 17 -26.22 17.62 25.33
N THR A 18 -25.55 17.05 24.33
CA THR A 18 -25.93 17.15 22.92
C THR A 18 -26.10 15.78 22.30
N ARG A 19 -26.56 15.69 21.04
CA ARG A 19 -26.80 14.43 20.35
C ARG A 19 -26.10 14.38 18.99
N ILE A 20 -25.24 13.38 18.81
CA ILE A 20 -24.46 13.12 17.60
C ILE A 20 -25.06 11.95 16.84
N GLY A 21 -25.34 12.13 15.55
CA GLY A 21 -25.79 11.06 14.65
C GLY A 21 -24.91 10.89 13.41
N THR A 22 -24.00 11.83 13.14
CA THR A 22 -23.17 11.80 11.92
C THR A 22 -21.71 12.16 12.20
N ALA A 23 -20.81 11.70 11.34
CA ALA A 23 -19.40 12.08 11.38
C ALA A 23 -19.17 13.60 11.32
N HIS A 24 -20.02 14.34 10.60
CA HIS A 24 -19.89 15.80 10.52
C HIS A 24 -20.22 16.47 11.86
N GLU A 25 -21.31 16.05 12.51
CA GLU A 25 -21.66 16.54 13.84
C GLU A 25 -20.59 16.16 14.87
N LEU A 26 -20.04 14.94 14.79
CA LEU A 26 -18.94 14.51 15.65
C LEU A 26 -17.71 15.40 15.45
N ALA A 27 -17.29 15.63 14.21
CA ALA A 27 -16.13 16.45 13.90
C ALA A 27 -16.31 17.90 14.39
N ILE A 28 -17.51 18.48 14.24
CA ILE A 28 -17.80 19.81 14.81
C ILE A 28 -17.69 19.80 16.33
N ALA A 29 -18.24 18.78 16.99
CA ALA A 29 -18.18 18.68 18.44
C ALA A 29 -16.72 18.60 18.93
N LEU A 30 -15.88 17.79 18.28
CA LEU A 30 -14.45 17.68 18.59
C LEU A 30 -13.69 19.00 18.36
N ASP A 31 -13.97 19.68 17.25
CA ASP A 31 -13.36 20.99 16.93
C ASP A 31 -13.70 22.07 17.98
N VAL A 32 -14.97 22.13 18.41
CA VAL A 32 -15.41 23.04 19.48
C VAL A 32 -14.73 22.75 20.81
N LEU A 33 -14.46 21.47 21.11
CA LEU A 33 -13.82 21.03 22.34
C LEU A 33 -12.29 21.22 22.32
N GLN A 34 -11.70 21.54 21.16
CA GLN A 34 -10.28 21.83 20.98
C GLN A 34 -9.35 20.76 21.60
N GLY A 35 -9.73 19.48 21.51
CA GLY A 35 -8.93 18.37 22.03
C GLY A 35 -9.05 18.12 23.55
N GLN A 36 -9.78 18.95 24.32
CA GLN A 36 -9.80 18.82 25.79
C GLN A 36 -10.62 17.63 26.27
N HIS A 37 -11.64 17.22 25.51
CA HIS A 37 -12.58 16.17 25.90
C HIS A 37 -12.79 15.10 24.82
N ASP A 38 -11.94 15.06 23.79
CA ASP A 38 -12.09 14.18 22.64
C ASP A 38 -12.20 12.71 23.07
N ARG A 39 -11.28 12.24 23.92
CA ARG A 39 -11.34 10.90 24.51
C ARG A 39 -12.67 10.60 25.20
N ALA A 40 -13.17 11.53 26.01
CA ALA A 40 -14.41 11.33 26.76
C ALA A 40 -15.64 11.26 25.83
N VAL A 41 -15.64 12.06 24.75
CA VAL A 41 -16.68 11.99 23.71
C VAL A 41 -16.61 10.65 22.98
N LEU A 42 -15.42 10.23 22.56
CA LEU A 42 -15.22 8.96 21.84
C LEU A 42 -15.59 7.75 22.71
N GLU A 43 -15.29 7.78 24.01
CA GLU A 43 -15.67 6.71 24.95
C GLU A 43 -17.18 6.58 25.11
N GLN A 44 -17.90 7.71 25.23
CA GLN A 44 -19.36 7.72 25.28
C GLN A 44 -19.97 7.16 23.99
N LEU A 45 -19.35 7.43 22.84
CA LEU A 45 -19.81 6.99 21.53
C LEU A 45 -19.26 5.62 21.11
N ARG A 46 -18.42 4.96 21.91
CA ARG A 46 -17.58 3.83 21.50
C ARG A 46 -18.33 2.74 20.73
N ALA A 47 -19.49 2.33 21.23
CA ALA A 47 -20.32 1.27 20.61
C ALA A 47 -20.95 1.69 19.26
N HIS A 48 -20.97 2.99 18.97
CA HIS A 48 -21.68 3.59 17.84
C HIS A 48 -20.74 4.28 16.84
N LEU A 49 -19.44 4.44 17.16
CA LEU A 49 -18.47 5.13 16.31
C LEU A 49 -18.46 4.55 14.88
N ALA A 50 -18.48 3.22 14.74
CA ALA A 50 -18.50 2.58 13.42
C ALA A 50 -19.77 2.86 12.59
N GLU A 51 -20.88 3.25 13.22
CA GLU A 51 -22.10 3.68 12.54
C GLU A 51 -22.06 5.17 12.20
N ILE A 52 -21.52 5.99 13.12
CA ILE A 52 -21.39 7.44 12.97
C ILE A 52 -20.42 7.79 11.83
N VAL A 53 -19.30 7.06 11.74
CA VAL A 53 -18.23 7.28 10.75
C VAL A 53 -18.25 6.26 9.60
N ASN A 54 -19.42 5.72 9.25
CA ASN A 54 -19.60 4.62 8.29
C ASN A 54 -19.32 4.96 6.81
N THR A 55 -18.73 6.11 6.52
CA THR A 55 -18.34 6.52 5.16
C THR A 55 -16.85 6.89 5.14
N PRO A 56 -16.16 6.72 4.01
CA PRO A 56 -14.73 7.04 3.94
C PRO A 56 -14.44 8.50 4.32
N HIS A 57 -15.21 9.44 3.76
CA HIS A 57 -15.07 10.87 4.08
C HIS A 57 -15.43 11.18 5.54
N GLY A 58 -16.43 10.49 6.11
CA GLY A 58 -16.81 10.67 7.51
C GLY A 58 -15.70 10.20 8.45
N PHE A 59 -15.13 9.02 8.18
CA PHE A 59 -14.00 8.50 8.94
C PHE A 59 -12.78 9.40 8.84
N ALA A 60 -12.35 9.75 7.62
CA ALA A 60 -11.21 10.62 7.41
C ALA A 60 -11.38 11.97 8.13
N ARG A 61 -12.56 12.59 8.04
CA ARG A 61 -12.85 13.86 8.71
C ARG A 61 -12.69 13.78 10.23
N VAL A 62 -13.25 12.74 10.86
CA VAL A 62 -13.13 12.58 12.31
C VAL A 62 -11.69 12.24 12.69
N LEU A 63 -11.02 11.36 11.94
CA LEU A 63 -9.63 10.99 12.18
C LEU A 63 -8.71 12.23 12.16
N THR A 64 -8.86 13.11 11.15
CA THR A 64 -8.04 14.33 11.03
C THR A 64 -8.30 15.40 12.09
N ALA A 65 -9.43 15.32 12.80
CA ALA A 65 -9.76 16.25 13.88
C ALA A 65 -9.16 15.82 15.23
N LEU A 66 -8.67 14.59 15.34
CA LEU A 66 -8.22 14.00 16.60
C LEU A 66 -6.71 14.07 16.78
N ALA A 67 -6.27 14.12 18.05
CA ALA A 67 -4.88 13.88 18.42
C ALA A 67 -4.49 12.40 18.20
N PRO A 68 -3.19 12.06 18.07
CA PRO A 68 -2.75 10.70 17.71
C PRO A 68 -3.28 9.58 18.62
N ASP A 69 -3.31 9.78 19.93
CA ASP A 69 -3.82 8.76 20.86
C ASP A 69 -5.32 8.48 20.64
N ASP A 70 -6.08 9.51 20.28
CA ASP A 70 -7.52 9.42 19.99
C ASP A 70 -7.80 8.87 18.59
N GLN A 71 -6.91 9.10 17.61
CA GLN A 71 -6.93 8.42 16.32
C GLN A 71 -6.77 6.90 16.50
N ILE A 72 -5.83 6.47 17.35
CA ILE A 72 -5.63 5.06 17.72
C ILE A 72 -6.90 4.48 18.35
N PHE A 73 -7.54 5.22 19.25
CA PHE A 73 -8.79 4.78 19.87
C PHE A 73 -9.95 4.67 18.88
N LEU A 74 -10.08 5.62 17.96
CA LEU A 74 -11.09 5.56 16.91
C LEU A 74 -10.91 4.31 16.05
N ASN A 75 -9.66 3.99 15.66
CA ASN A 75 -9.33 2.77 14.93
C ASN A 75 -9.74 1.52 15.72
N ASP A 76 -9.42 1.46 17.02
CA ASP A 76 -9.82 0.37 17.91
C ASP A 76 -11.34 0.20 18.04
N ALA A 77 -12.07 1.32 18.13
CA ALA A 77 -13.51 1.29 18.29
C ALA A 77 -14.23 0.85 17.00
N ILE A 78 -13.70 1.20 15.83
CA ILE A 78 -14.24 0.76 14.54
C ILE A 78 -13.88 -0.71 14.29
N GLY A 79 -12.65 -1.11 14.63
CA GLY A 79 -12.19 -2.50 14.55
C GLY A 79 -12.37 -3.11 13.16
N ALA A 80 -12.90 -4.33 13.12
CA ALA A 80 -13.09 -5.09 11.88
C ALA A 80 -14.01 -4.43 10.84
N ARG A 81 -14.79 -3.40 11.21
CA ARG A 81 -15.64 -2.65 10.27
C ARG A 81 -14.85 -1.66 9.41
N LEU A 82 -13.57 -1.41 9.74
CA LEU A 82 -12.75 -0.39 9.11
C LEU A 82 -12.64 -0.59 7.59
N ALA A 83 -12.40 -1.80 7.12
CA ALA A 83 -12.33 -2.07 5.68
C ALA A 83 -13.64 -1.71 4.95
N ALA A 84 -14.79 -2.04 5.54
CA ALA A 84 -16.09 -1.68 4.98
C ALA A 84 -16.34 -0.16 5.01
N THR A 85 -15.84 0.53 6.03
CA THR A 85 -15.89 1.99 6.14
C THR A 85 -15.04 2.67 5.05
N LEU A 86 -13.85 2.15 4.76
CA LEU A 86 -12.94 2.69 3.74
C LEU A 86 -13.38 2.41 2.31
N GLN A 87 -14.09 1.31 2.09
CA GLN A 87 -14.65 0.85 0.81
C GLN A 87 -13.61 0.43 -0.25
N ASP A 88 -12.60 1.25 -0.53
CA ASP A 88 -11.58 0.97 -1.54
C ASP A 88 -10.18 1.46 -1.14
N ALA A 89 -9.17 1.04 -1.91
CA ALA A 89 -7.77 1.36 -1.66
C ALA A 89 -7.45 2.86 -1.74
N ARG A 90 -8.19 3.63 -2.54
CA ARG A 90 -7.94 5.08 -2.74
C ARG A 90 -8.22 5.85 -1.47
N HIS A 91 -9.28 5.51 -0.75
CA HIS A 91 -9.57 6.14 0.53
C HIS A 91 -8.55 5.76 1.62
N LEU A 92 -8.02 4.54 1.57
CA LEU A 92 -6.92 4.14 2.46
C LEU A 92 -5.65 4.95 2.16
N ARG A 93 -5.29 5.09 0.87
CA ARG A 93 -4.20 5.96 0.43
C ARG A 93 -4.40 7.41 0.90
N ASP A 94 -5.58 7.98 0.70
CA ASP A 94 -5.88 9.37 1.08
C ASP A 94 -5.72 9.58 2.60
N ILE A 95 -6.05 8.57 3.39
CA ILE A 95 -5.85 8.61 4.84
C ILE A 95 -4.37 8.54 5.20
N PHE A 96 -3.59 7.65 4.58
CA PHE A 96 -2.14 7.62 4.80
C PHE A 96 -1.48 8.94 4.35
N ALA A 97 -1.87 9.49 3.22
CA ALA A 97 -1.37 10.77 2.72
C ALA A 97 -1.69 11.96 3.64
N ALA A 98 -2.81 11.89 4.37
CA ALA A 98 -3.22 12.92 5.32
C ALA A 98 -2.60 12.73 6.73
N MET A 99 -2.02 11.57 7.02
CA MET A 99 -1.39 11.26 8.30
C MET A 99 0.13 11.46 8.24
N SER A 100 0.73 11.74 9.40
CA SER A 100 2.19 11.88 9.53
C SER A 100 2.75 11.16 10.77
N VAL A 101 1.92 10.36 11.43
CA VAL A 101 2.26 9.72 12.71
C VAL A 101 2.32 8.20 12.54
N ILE A 102 3.54 7.67 12.51
CA ILE A 102 3.84 6.25 12.29
C ILE A 102 3.05 5.33 13.23
N ALA A 103 2.88 5.67 14.50
CA ALA A 103 2.13 4.84 15.44
C ALA A 103 0.63 4.68 15.04
N VAL A 104 0.05 5.70 14.42
CA VAL A 104 -1.34 5.66 13.93
C VAL A 104 -1.42 4.83 12.66
N GLU A 105 -0.43 4.95 11.76
CA GLU A 105 -0.33 4.12 10.54
C GLU A 105 -0.25 2.64 10.89
N GLN A 106 0.67 2.27 11.80
CA GLN A 106 0.83 0.91 12.31
C GLN A 106 -0.48 0.40 12.89
N LYS A 107 -1.17 1.24 13.67
CA LYS A 107 -2.46 0.86 14.26
C LYS A 107 -3.54 0.65 13.19
N LEU A 108 -3.58 1.49 12.16
CA LEU A 108 -4.53 1.35 11.06
C LEU A 108 -4.28 0.04 10.30
N LEU A 109 -3.02 -0.28 10.02
CA LEU A 109 -2.61 -1.54 9.40
C LEU A 109 -3.00 -2.75 10.26
N ASP A 110 -2.75 -2.71 11.57
CA ASP A 110 -3.13 -3.78 12.49
C ASP A 110 -4.65 -3.99 12.56
N THR A 111 -5.40 -2.88 12.53
CA THR A 111 -6.86 -2.92 12.58
C THR A 111 -7.46 -3.50 11.30
N LEU A 112 -6.89 -3.17 10.13
CA LEU A 112 -7.27 -3.78 8.85
C LEU A 112 -6.86 -5.26 8.80
N GLY A 113 -5.63 -5.55 9.25
CA GLY A 113 -5.00 -6.85 9.15
C GLY A 113 -4.98 -7.39 7.71
N THR A 114 -4.70 -8.69 7.60
CA THR A 114 -4.63 -9.37 6.30
C THR A 114 -5.95 -9.31 5.52
N ASN A 115 -7.08 -9.55 6.17
CA ASN A 115 -8.37 -9.62 5.47
C ASN A 115 -8.83 -8.22 4.99
N GLY A 116 -8.66 -7.18 5.81
CA GLY A 116 -9.03 -5.83 5.44
C GLY A 116 -8.17 -5.30 4.29
N LEU A 117 -6.85 -5.49 4.35
CA LEU A 117 -5.96 -5.04 3.28
C LEU A 117 -6.26 -5.77 1.96
N ARG A 118 -6.48 -7.09 1.98
CA ARG A 118 -6.84 -7.85 0.77
C ARG A 118 -8.21 -7.51 0.20
N ALA A 119 -9.13 -7.04 1.04
CA ALA A 119 -10.44 -6.57 0.60
C ALA A 119 -10.41 -5.17 -0.01
N LEU A 120 -9.34 -4.39 0.24
CA LEU A 120 -9.16 -3.05 -0.31
C LEU A 120 -8.26 -3.05 -1.54
N ILE A 121 -7.19 -3.86 -1.54
CA ILE A 121 -6.13 -3.85 -2.54
C ILE A 121 -6.32 -4.99 -3.54
N HIS A 122 -6.66 -4.67 -4.78
CA HIS A 122 -6.95 -5.63 -5.83
C HIS A 122 -5.95 -5.58 -6.99
N THR A 123 -5.18 -4.50 -7.09
CA THR A 123 -4.23 -4.25 -8.18
C THR A 123 -2.86 -3.83 -7.65
N ALA A 124 -1.83 -3.96 -8.50
CA ALA A 124 -0.49 -3.49 -8.18
C ALA A 124 -0.40 -1.96 -8.10
N GLU A 125 -1.23 -1.24 -8.85
CA GLU A 125 -1.32 0.23 -8.78
C GLU A 125 -1.86 0.68 -7.42
N GLU A 126 -2.97 0.10 -6.96
CA GLU A 126 -3.51 0.37 -5.61
C GLU A 126 -2.51 0.03 -4.50
N LEU A 127 -1.76 -1.07 -4.65
CA LEU A 127 -0.69 -1.41 -3.73
C LEU A 127 0.41 -0.34 -3.73
N ALA A 128 0.91 0.03 -4.90
CA ALA A 128 1.98 1.02 -5.03
C ALA A 128 1.56 2.38 -4.46
N GLU A 129 0.34 2.83 -4.78
CA GLU A 129 -0.22 4.07 -4.24
C GLU A 129 -0.28 4.07 -2.72
N ILE A 130 -0.66 2.96 -2.08
CA ILE A 130 -0.68 2.87 -0.61
C ILE A 130 0.75 2.91 -0.05
N LEU A 131 1.67 2.12 -0.63
CA LEU A 131 3.05 2.03 -0.14
C LEU A 131 3.78 3.37 -0.22
N GLU A 132 3.46 4.22 -1.20
CA GLU A 132 4.07 5.56 -1.37
C GLU A 132 3.86 6.48 -0.14
N TRP A 133 2.79 6.25 0.64
CA TRP A 133 2.45 7.06 1.80
C TRP A 133 2.71 6.36 3.14
N LEU A 134 3.35 5.19 3.13
CA LEU A 134 3.74 4.49 4.36
C LEU A 134 5.16 4.88 4.76
N TYR A 135 5.36 5.19 6.04
CA TYR A 135 6.65 5.62 6.56
C TYR A 135 7.24 4.62 7.56
N GLY A 136 8.56 4.65 7.70
CA GLY A 136 9.28 3.75 8.62
C GLY A 136 9.15 2.29 8.21
N GLU A 137 8.68 1.43 9.13
CA GLU A 137 8.52 -0.02 8.90
C GLU A 137 7.12 -0.40 8.42
N CYS A 138 6.24 0.59 8.18
CA CYS A 138 4.84 0.35 7.82
C CYS A 138 4.69 -0.31 6.44
N ASP A 139 5.56 -0.01 5.48
CA ASP A 139 5.57 -0.63 4.16
C ASP A 139 5.85 -2.15 4.25
N ARG A 140 6.85 -2.54 5.04
CA ARG A 140 7.19 -3.93 5.33
C ARG A 140 6.03 -4.63 6.06
N GLN A 141 5.43 -3.98 7.06
CA GLN A 141 4.25 -4.50 7.76
C GLN A 141 3.08 -4.72 6.81
N ALA A 142 2.78 -3.76 5.93
CA ALA A 142 1.71 -3.88 4.93
C ALA A 142 1.97 -5.05 3.98
N ILE A 143 3.19 -5.17 3.43
CA ILE A 143 3.61 -6.30 2.57
C ILE A 143 3.46 -7.64 3.31
N GLU A 144 3.84 -7.71 4.59
CA GLU A 144 3.68 -8.89 5.44
C GLU A 144 2.21 -9.26 5.65
N LEU A 145 1.37 -8.29 6.01
CA LEU A 145 -0.05 -8.50 6.26
C LEU A 145 -0.80 -8.91 4.98
N ILE A 146 -0.50 -8.29 3.85
CA ILE A 146 -1.08 -8.68 2.54
C ILE A 146 -0.68 -10.12 2.23
N GLY A 147 0.58 -10.47 2.48
CA GLY A 147 1.10 -11.83 2.34
C GLY A 147 1.30 -12.27 0.89
N ILE A 148 2.22 -13.22 0.73
CA ILE A 148 2.83 -13.51 -0.57
C ILE A 148 1.88 -14.06 -1.64
N ALA A 149 0.88 -14.84 -1.23
CA ALA A 149 -0.09 -15.40 -2.16
C ALA A 149 -0.90 -14.30 -2.85
N HIS A 150 -1.31 -13.27 -2.12
CA HIS A 150 -2.05 -12.14 -2.66
C HIS A 150 -1.15 -11.22 -3.47
N LEU A 151 0.08 -10.97 -3.02
CA LEU A 151 1.07 -10.21 -3.78
C LEU A 151 1.29 -10.79 -5.19
N LYS A 152 1.38 -12.13 -5.32
CA LYS A 152 1.49 -12.81 -6.62
C LYS A 152 0.22 -12.76 -7.46
N GLN A 153 -0.94 -12.50 -6.86
CA GLN A 153 -2.20 -12.32 -7.59
C GLN A 153 -2.34 -10.90 -8.15
N VAL A 154 -1.83 -9.90 -7.43
CA VAL A 154 -1.89 -8.49 -7.85
C VAL A 154 -0.71 -8.09 -8.75
N ILE A 155 0.47 -8.69 -8.55
CA ILE A 155 1.66 -8.51 -9.39
C ILE A 155 1.70 -9.63 -10.44
N ARG A 156 1.19 -9.35 -11.65
CA ARG A 156 1.05 -10.36 -12.72
C ARG A 156 2.08 -10.21 -13.83
N HIS A 157 2.63 -9.01 -14.00
CA HIS A 157 3.59 -8.66 -15.04
C HIS A 157 4.78 -7.89 -14.47
N ALA A 158 5.88 -7.79 -15.23
CA ALA A 158 7.05 -7.02 -14.81
C ALA A 158 6.71 -5.53 -14.58
N SER A 159 5.80 -4.96 -15.37
CA SER A 159 5.30 -3.59 -15.17
C SER A 159 4.66 -3.40 -13.79
N ASP A 160 3.87 -4.38 -13.33
CA ASP A 160 3.23 -4.36 -12.02
C ASP A 160 4.28 -4.37 -10.91
N LEU A 161 5.30 -5.22 -11.07
CA LEU A 161 6.41 -5.30 -10.13
C LEU A 161 7.18 -3.98 -10.09
N CYS A 162 7.47 -3.39 -11.26
CA CYS A 162 8.12 -2.08 -11.35
C CYS A 162 7.33 -0.99 -10.61
N LEU A 163 6.00 -0.93 -10.79
CA LEU A 163 5.14 0.03 -10.09
C LEU A 163 5.29 -0.09 -8.57
N VAL A 164 5.16 -1.30 -8.04
CA VAL A 164 5.29 -1.54 -6.59
C VAL A 164 6.70 -1.24 -6.10
N LEU A 165 7.74 -1.64 -6.84
CA LEU A 165 9.13 -1.36 -6.48
C LEU A 165 9.45 0.13 -6.49
N HIS A 166 8.80 0.94 -7.33
CA HIS A 166 9.00 2.39 -7.34
C HIS A 166 8.52 3.08 -6.07
N ALA A 167 7.54 2.49 -5.37
CA ALA A 167 7.05 2.99 -4.09
C ALA A 167 7.95 2.60 -2.89
N LEU A 168 8.99 1.79 -3.11
CA LEU A 168 9.85 1.26 -2.05
C LEU A 168 11.27 1.82 -2.10
N ASP A 169 11.91 1.87 -0.94
CA ASP A 169 13.33 2.17 -0.84
C ASP A 169 14.21 0.99 -1.31
N ALA A 170 15.54 1.14 -1.24
CA ALA A 170 16.46 0.10 -1.70
C ALA A 170 16.34 -1.23 -0.92
N ASN A 171 16.04 -1.17 0.38
CA ASN A 171 15.88 -2.36 1.21
C ASN A 171 14.53 -3.02 0.96
N GLY A 172 13.45 -2.24 0.92
CA GLY A 172 12.11 -2.72 0.59
C GLY A 172 12.05 -3.38 -0.78
N LYS A 173 12.75 -2.82 -1.79
CA LYS A 173 12.90 -3.45 -3.11
C LYS A 173 13.52 -4.83 -3.03
N ARG A 174 14.64 -4.96 -2.30
CA ARG A 174 15.33 -6.25 -2.11
C ARG A 174 14.41 -7.25 -1.39
N ASP A 175 13.80 -6.82 -0.30
CA ASP A 175 12.95 -7.67 0.54
C ASP A 175 11.71 -8.16 -0.21
N LEU A 176 11.06 -7.30 -0.99
CA LEU A 176 9.91 -7.68 -1.82
C LEU A 176 10.32 -8.73 -2.87
N ILE A 177 11.45 -8.53 -3.56
CA ILE A 177 11.96 -9.47 -4.56
C ILE A 177 12.27 -10.83 -3.95
N GLU A 178 12.94 -10.86 -2.78
CA GLU A 178 13.22 -12.12 -2.08
C GLU A 178 11.94 -12.85 -1.67
N ARG A 179 10.92 -12.12 -1.19
CA ARG A 179 9.62 -12.70 -0.80
C ARG A 179 8.85 -13.25 -2.01
N ILE A 180 8.83 -12.52 -3.13
CA ILE A 180 8.25 -13.00 -4.41
C ILE A 180 9.01 -14.23 -4.90
N GLY A 181 10.33 -14.23 -4.71
CA GLY A 181 11.23 -15.28 -5.12
C GLY A 181 11.64 -15.10 -6.58
N TRP A 182 12.95 -15.22 -6.82
CA TRP A 182 13.58 -14.96 -8.11
C TRP A 182 12.99 -15.73 -9.29
N ALA A 183 12.60 -16.99 -9.09
CA ALA A 183 11.93 -17.77 -10.13
C ALA A 183 10.61 -17.13 -10.60
N ASN A 184 9.84 -16.50 -9.69
CA ASN A 184 8.62 -15.79 -10.06
C ASN A 184 8.96 -14.47 -10.74
N VAL A 185 9.97 -13.74 -10.26
CA VAL A 185 10.42 -12.50 -10.91
C VAL A 185 10.85 -12.76 -12.35
N VAL A 186 11.62 -13.82 -12.60
CA VAL A 186 11.97 -14.29 -13.96
C VAL A 186 10.73 -14.56 -14.80
N HIS A 187 9.69 -15.17 -14.22
CA HIS A 187 8.44 -15.47 -14.92
C HIS A 187 7.59 -14.22 -15.25
N LEU A 188 7.73 -13.14 -14.49
CA LEU A 188 7.04 -11.88 -14.74
C LEU A 188 7.60 -11.13 -15.96
N VAL A 189 8.87 -11.36 -16.30
CA VAL A 189 9.58 -10.71 -17.41
C VAL A 189 9.32 -11.50 -18.69
N ARG A 190 8.64 -10.88 -19.66
CA ARG A 190 8.20 -11.55 -20.90
C ARG A 190 9.05 -11.22 -22.11
N ASP A 191 9.68 -10.05 -22.12
CA ASP A 191 10.53 -9.58 -23.21
C ASP A 191 11.70 -8.71 -22.70
N GLY A 192 12.54 -8.26 -23.64
CA GLY A 192 13.64 -7.35 -23.34
C GLY A 192 13.21 -5.97 -22.84
N ILE A 193 11.97 -5.54 -23.11
CA ILE A 193 11.43 -4.26 -22.62
C ILE A 193 11.18 -4.38 -21.12
N ASP A 194 10.49 -5.43 -20.69
CA ASP A 194 10.27 -5.76 -19.28
C ASP A 194 11.60 -5.84 -18.50
N LEU A 195 12.58 -6.55 -19.05
CA LEU A 195 13.90 -6.68 -18.44
C LEU A 195 14.58 -5.32 -18.29
N ALA A 196 14.52 -4.48 -19.32
CA ALA A 196 15.12 -3.15 -19.30
C ALA A 196 14.42 -2.22 -18.28
N HIS A 197 13.09 -2.30 -18.14
CA HIS A 197 12.37 -1.54 -17.14
C HIS A 197 12.73 -1.99 -15.74
N LEU A 198 12.72 -3.30 -15.48
CA LEU A 198 13.05 -3.84 -14.17
C LEU A 198 14.49 -3.53 -13.76
N ALA A 199 15.45 -3.66 -14.68
CA ALA A 199 16.85 -3.29 -14.47
C ALA A 199 17.04 -1.82 -14.08
N ARG A 200 16.19 -0.92 -14.60
CA ARG A 200 16.22 0.51 -14.23
C ARG A 200 15.53 0.83 -12.91
N THR A 201 14.65 -0.05 -12.44
CA THR A 201 13.93 0.13 -11.18
C THR A 201 14.73 -0.36 -9.98
N ILE A 202 15.55 -1.40 -10.15
CA ILE A 202 16.36 -2.04 -9.11
C ILE A 202 17.84 -1.63 -9.19
N SER A 203 18.63 -2.01 -8.18
CA SER A 203 20.08 -1.75 -8.19
C SER A 203 20.79 -2.66 -9.18
N SER A 204 21.97 -2.26 -9.66
CA SER A 204 22.81 -3.07 -10.55
C SER A 204 23.18 -4.44 -9.95
N GLU A 205 23.31 -4.54 -8.63
CA GLU A 205 23.48 -5.81 -7.91
C GLU A 205 22.27 -6.74 -8.11
N LEU A 206 21.06 -6.23 -7.93
CA LEU A 206 19.82 -7.00 -8.11
C LEU A 206 19.59 -7.31 -9.59
N THR A 207 19.95 -6.42 -10.51
CA THR A 207 19.93 -6.68 -11.96
C THR A 207 20.89 -7.79 -12.34
N ALA A 208 22.12 -7.78 -11.80
CA ALA A 208 23.10 -8.83 -12.03
C ALA A 208 22.56 -10.20 -11.56
N ARG A 209 21.93 -10.24 -10.38
CA ARG A 209 21.28 -11.45 -9.88
C ARG A 209 20.12 -11.88 -10.76
N LEU A 210 19.24 -10.96 -11.17
CA LEU A 210 18.15 -11.25 -12.10
C LEU A 210 18.68 -11.90 -13.39
N ILE A 211 19.70 -11.30 -14.02
CA ILE A 211 20.34 -11.84 -15.23
C ILE A 211 20.90 -13.24 -14.96
N ALA A 212 21.48 -13.49 -13.79
CA ALA A 212 22.03 -14.79 -13.41
C ALA A 212 20.96 -15.88 -13.37
N GLU A 213 19.73 -15.57 -12.94
CA GLU A 213 18.60 -16.50 -12.81
C GLU A 213 18.01 -16.94 -14.16
N PHE A 214 18.18 -16.17 -15.23
CA PHE A 214 17.78 -16.59 -16.57
C PHE A 214 18.69 -17.69 -17.13
N THR A 215 18.11 -18.73 -17.72
CA THR A 215 18.86 -19.62 -18.62
C THR A 215 19.27 -18.89 -19.91
N ARG A 216 20.22 -19.45 -20.65
CA ARG A 216 20.62 -18.90 -21.95
C ARG A 216 19.44 -18.90 -22.93
N GLU A 217 18.66 -19.97 -22.94
CA GLU A 217 17.49 -20.13 -23.80
C GLU A 217 16.41 -19.09 -23.50
N GLN A 218 16.12 -18.85 -22.22
CA GLN A 218 15.18 -17.79 -21.81
C GLN A 218 15.70 -16.40 -22.22
N MET A 219 16.99 -16.12 -22.03
CA MET A 219 17.56 -14.83 -22.43
C MET A 219 17.49 -14.60 -23.94
N LEU A 220 17.74 -15.64 -24.76
CA LEU A 220 17.56 -15.58 -26.21
C LEU A 220 16.10 -15.30 -26.59
N ALA A 221 15.15 -15.96 -25.91
CA ALA A 221 13.72 -15.77 -26.16
C ALA A 221 13.25 -14.35 -25.79
N LEU A 222 13.74 -13.79 -24.67
CA LEU A 222 13.43 -12.42 -24.24
C LEU A 222 13.90 -11.37 -25.24
N ILE A 223 15.10 -11.56 -25.78
CA ILE A 223 15.68 -10.64 -26.74
C ILE A 223 14.94 -10.75 -28.07
N GLY A 224 14.60 -11.96 -28.53
CA GLY A 224 13.79 -12.17 -29.73
C GLY A 224 14.47 -11.77 -31.05
N ASN A 225 14.75 -10.48 -31.25
CA ASN A 225 15.35 -9.92 -32.46
C ASN A 225 16.37 -8.78 -32.17
N ALA A 226 16.99 -8.27 -33.23
CA ALA A 226 18.03 -7.23 -33.13
C ALA A 226 17.53 -5.88 -32.61
N ARG A 227 16.27 -5.51 -32.87
CA ARG A 227 15.69 -4.23 -32.40
C ARG A 227 15.51 -4.26 -30.88
N ASP A 228 14.97 -5.35 -30.37
CA ASP A 228 14.77 -5.56 -28.94
C ASP A 228 16.11 -5.67 -28.21
N TRP A 229 17.12 -6.30 -28.83
CA TRP A 229 18.50 -6.26 -28.36
C TRP A 229 19.04 -4.83 -28.22
N GLN A 230 18.89 -4.01 -29.26
CA GLN A 230 19.33 -2.62 -29.23
C GLN A 230 18.61 -1.80 -28.16
N TYR A 231 17.31 -2.04 -27.98
CA TYR A 231 16.51 -1.37 -26.95
C TYR A 231 17.00 -1.69 -25.54
N LEU A 232 17.20 -2.97 -25.26
CA LEU A 232 17.71 -3.48 -23.99
C LEU A 232 19.14 -2.97 -23.74
N TRP A 233 20.03 -3.15 -24.72
CA TRP A 233 21.42 -2.72 -24.65
C TRP A 233 21.57 -1.24 -24.29
N ALA A 234 20.77 -0.36 -24.91
CA ALA A 234 20.82 1.08 -24.64
C ALA A 234 20.44 1.47 -23.20
N ARG A 235 19.76 0.59 -22.45
CA ARG A 235 19.24 0.86 -21.10
C ARG A 235 20.01 0.16 -19.98
N LEU A 236 20.87 -0.79 -20.33
CA LEU A 236 21.72 -1.49 -19.39
C LEU A 236 23.04 -0.77 -19.17
N GLU A 237 23.62 -0.96 -17.99
CA GLU A 237 24.99 -0.55 -17.66
C GLU A 237 26.04 -1.48 -18.29
N GLY A 238 27.29 -1.02 -18.36
CA GLY A 238 28.37 -1.79 -19.00
C GLY A 238 28.59 -3.19 -18.41
N ALA A 239 28.48 -3.33 -17.10
CA ALA A 239 28.61 -4.63 -16.42
C ALA A 239 27.45 -5.57 -16.77
N GLU A 240 26.22 -5.06 -16.78
CA GLU A 240 25.01 -5.83 -17.11
C GLU A 240 25.04 -6.31 -18.56
N ARG A 241 25.45 -5.42 -19.48
CA ARG A 241 25.69 -5.76 -20.90
C ARG A 241 26.69 -6.89 -21.06
N LEU A 242 27.81 -6.82 -20.34
CA LEU A 242 28.84 -7.85 -20.36
C LEU A 242 28.31 -9.19 -19.82
N MET A 243 27.50 -9.17 -18.77
CA MET A 243 26.88 -10.38 -18.22
C MET A 243 25.95 -11.05 -19.22
N ILE A 244 25.08 -10.27 -19.88
CA ILE A 244 24.18 -10.81 -20.90
C ILE A 244 24.98 -11.32 -22.10
N ALA A 245 25.94 -10.54 -22.62
CA ALA A 245 26.80 -10.96 -23.72
C ALA A 245 27.55 -12.27 -23.41
N THR A 246 28.09 -12.39 -22.19
CA THR A 246 28.77 -13.62 -21.73
C THR A 246 27.81 -14.80 -21.69
N LYS A 247 26.58 -14.60 -21.20
CA LYS A 247 25.55 -15.65 -21.15
C LYS A 247 25.09 -16.10 -22.54
N LEU A 248 25.04 -15.20 -23.52
CA LEU A 248 24.61 -15.49 -24.88
C LEU A 248 25.73 -16.05 -25.77
N GLY A 249 26.97 -15.63 -25.53
CA GLY A 249 28.17 -15.97 -26.30
C GLY A 249 28.65 -14.85 -27.22
N ALA A 250 29.79 -15.07 -27.88
CA ALA A 250 30.59 -14.05 -28.59
C ALA A 250 29.83 -13.23 -29.67
N HIS A 251 28.72 -13.73 -30.22
CA HIS A 251 27.93 -13.01 -31.23
C HIS A 251 27.17 -11.79 -30.69
N TYR A 252 27.05 -11.67 -29.36
CA TYR A 252 26.33 -10.57 -28.69
C TYR A 252 27.26 -9.63 -27.90
N ALA A 253 28.59 -9.75 -28.09
CA ALA A 253 29.59 -8.97 -27.36
C ALA A 253 30.02 -7.66 -28.05
N ALA A 254 29.35 -7.24 -29.12
CA ALA A 254 29.67 -6.07 -29.94
C ALA A 254 28.61 -4.96 -29.82
#